data_AF-A0A4U1CRS2-F1
#
_entry.id   AF-A0A4U1CRS2-F1
#
_cell.length_a   1.000
_cell.length_b   1.000
_cell.length_c   1.000
_cell.angle_alpha   90.00
_cell.angle_beta   90.00
_cell.angle_gamma   90.00
#
_symmetry.space_group_name_H-M   'P 1'
#
loop_
_entity.id
_entity.type
_entity.pdbx_description
1 polymer ?
#
loop_
_entity_poly.entity_id
_entity_poly.type
_entity_poly.pdbx_seq_one_letter_code
_entity_poly.pdbx_strand_id
1 'polypeptide(L)'
;MRGLSSIDVDRAKPIASNPRAASFRNDVVGWAALTNQLMVWDYVVQFTNYVSPFPNLGTLQPNLNYFGTNKVSGAFIQGTENTVGEFSALKAYLLAKLSWDPKADITKAKAEFMPSYYGKATPFINQYIAQIEQQLQRSGRVLDIYGDPVTEWNTWLRPDQIDNYSNPLENAAASVETQPDFLKRVQLETLPLEFAVLQQARFYGIEKHGLFEVEEGGNWTVRSNIEQKIAHFIELSKNSNVKTLQEDGLSIDNYAQEWNKIIKMGAILHAGINSKVTALTPFDTEYPAKGTHTLTDGTYGYNNFQYNYLGWYGNDMEVLIDLSQSKMLDALSIGFLEDQRHWAFLPSHISIELSDDKQNFIKAGEMNMDPPEENYTKETHRLNIKLTTKDRFRYIRVTTIGALDLVLIKGCIL
;
A
#
# COMPACT_ATOMS: atom_id res chain seq x y z
N MET A 1 -9.45 -34.78 9.53
CA MET A 1 -8.65 -33.76 8.85
C MET A 1 -8.56 -32.55 9.76
N ARG A 2 -7.35 -32.11 10.13
CA ARG A 2 -7.14 -30.85 10.87
C ARG A 2 -6.34 -29.93 9.95
N GLY A 3 -6.79 -28.68 9.79
CA GLY A 3 -6.16 -27.70 8.92
C GLY A 3 -5.29 -26.74 9.72
N LEU A 4 -4.09 -26.47 9.22
CA LEU A 4 -3.25 -25.34 9.66
C LEU A 4 -3.24 -24.29 8.56
N SER A 5 -3.23 -23.02 8.94
CA SER A 5 -3.08 -21.91 8.01
C SER A 5 -1.71 -21.25 8.21
N SER A 6 -1.04 -20.90 7.11
CA SER A 6 0.21 -20.13 7.13
C SER A 6 -0.03 -18.62 7.02
N ILE A 7 -1.25 -18.14 7.29
CA ILE A 7 -1.71 -16.77 6.97
C ILE A 7 -0.75 -15.67 7.45
N ASP A 8 -0.21 -15.80 8.67
CA ASP A 8 0.69 -14.80 9.29
C ASP A 8 2.16 -14.91 8.85
N VAL A 9 2.50 -15.85 7.96
CA VAL A 9 3.90 -16.06 7.56
C VAL A 9 4.33 -15.07 6.47
N ASP A 10 5.40 -14.34 6.76
CA ASP A 10 6.11 -13.50 5.79
C ASP A 10 6.51 -14.28 4.52
N ARG A 11 6.01 -13.82 3.36
CA ARG A 11 6.21 -14.45 2.05
C ARG A 11 7.53 -14.10 1.37
N ALA A 12 8.32 -13.18 1.94
CA ALA A 12 9.62 -12.78 1.41
C ALA A 12 10.70 -13.84 1.64
N LYS A 13 10.47 -14.79 2.56
CA LYS A 13 11.44 -15.80 2.99
C LYS A 13 10.81 -17.19 3.10
N PRO A 14 11.58 -18.26 2.84
CA PRO A 14 11.07 -19.62 3.00
C PRO A 14 10.66 -19.95 4.44
N ILE A 15 9.55 -20.68 4.60
CA ILE A 15 9.00 -21.11 5.90
C ILE A 15 10.05 -21.79 6.77
N ALA A 16 10.88 -22.66 6.16
CA ALA A 16 11.89 -23.44 6.88
C ALA A 16 12.91 -22.56 7.62
N SER A 17 13.31 -21.44 7.01
CA SER A 17 14.38 -20.58 7.51
C SER A 17 13.88 -19.24 8.08
N ASN A 18 12.60 -18.91 7.93
CA ASN A 18 12.07 -17.62 8.35
C ASN A 18 11.88 -17.57 9.88
N PRO A 19 12.58 -16.70 10.63
CA PRO A 19 12.37 -16.59 12.07
C PRO A 19 10.92 -16.26 12.46
N ARG A 20 10.20 -15.49 11.64
CA ARG A 20 8.79 -15.12 11.86
C ARG A 20 7.83 -16.30 11.69
N ALA A 21 8.23 -17.36 10.99
CA ALA A 21 7.43 -18.57 10.82
C ALA A 21 7.60 -19.59 11.96
N ALA A 22 8.28 -19.24 13.07
CA ALA A 22 8.57 -20.17 14.16
C ALA A 22 7.30 -20.78 14.77
N SER A 23 6.28 -19.97 15.03
CA SER A 23 5.02 -20.48 15.59
C SER A 23 4.35 -21.48 14.64
N PHE A 24 4.22 -21.11 13.36
CA PHE A 24 3.68 -22.02 12.35
C PHE A 24 4.49 -23.33 12.24
N ARG A 25 5.82 -23.27 12.27
CA ARG A 25 6.65 -24.48 12.26
C ARG A 25 6.41 -25.37 13.48
N ASN A 26 6.27 -24.77 14.66
CA ASN A 26 5.95 -25.51 15.88
C ASN A 26 4.59 -26.22 15.77
N ASP A 27 3.59 -25.55 15.21
CA ASP A 27 2.28 -26.14 14.97
C ASP A 27 2.37 -27.32 14.00
N VAL A 28 3.08 -27.16 12.88
CA VAL A 28 3.28 -28.24 11.90
C VAL A 28 3.95 -29.45 12.56
N VAL A 29 5.03 -29.24 13.32
CA VAL A 29 5.73 -30.33 14.03
C VAL A 29 4.84 -31.00 15.07
N GLY A 30 4.12 -30.21 15.88
CA GLY A 30 3.22 -30.71 16.90
C GLY A 30 2.07 -31.54 16.32
N TRP A 31 1.42 -31.05 15.27
CA TRP A 31 0.33 -31.78 14.61
C TRP A 31 0.83 -33.02 13.86
N ALA A 32 1.97 -32.94 13.18
CA ALA A 32 2.56 -34.08 12.46
C ALA A 32 3.00 -35.22 13.40
N ALA A 33 3.24 -34.94 14.69
CA ALA A 33 3.49 -35.97 15.70
C ALA A 33 2.22 -36.75 16.09
N LEU A 34 1.03 -36.15 15.93
CA LEU A 34 -0.25 -36.73 16.33
C LEU A 34 -1.00 -37.41 15.18
N THR A 35 -0.74 -37.01 13.93
CA THR A 35 -1.45 -37.52 12.76
C THR A 35 -0.62 -37.48 11.49
N ASN A 36 -0.91 -38.41 10.58
CA ASN A 36 -0.37 -38.42 9.22
C ASN A 36 -1.33 -37.77 8.19
N GLN A 37 -2.45 -37.17 8.64
CA GLN A 37 -3.46 -36.51 7.79
C GLN A 37 -3.51 -35.00 8.04
N LEU A 38 -2.34 -34.37 8.07
CA LEU A 38 -2.22 -32.92 8.22
C LEU A 38 -2.38 -32.23 6.86
N MET A 39 -3.27 -31.24 6.79
CA MET A 39 -3.38 -30.36 5.62
C MET A 39 -3.02 -28.94 5.97
N VAL A 40 -2.39 -28.24 5.03
CA VAL A 40 -2.02 -26.82 5.17
C VAL A 40 -2.79 -25.99 4.16
N TRP A 41 -3.34 -24.87 4.62
CA TRP A 41 -3.80 -23.77 3.79
C TRP A 41 -2.67 -22.74 3.71
N ASP A 42 -2.13 -22.53 2.50
CA ASP A 42 -1.03 -21.61 2.22
C ASP A 42 -1.43 -20.58 1.15
N TYR A 43 -0.62 -19.52 0.99
CA TYR A 43 -1.02 -18.33 0.23
C TYR A 43 0.12 -17.81 -0.65
N VAL A 44 -0.20 -17.46 -1.90
CA VAL A 44 0.78 -16.96 -2.88
C VAL A 44 0.35 -15.63 -3.54
N VAL A 45 -0.50 -14.89 -2.86
CA VAL A 45 -1.23 -13.73 -3.37
C VAL A 45 -1.27 -12.58 -2.35
N GLN A 46 -1.50 -11.36 -2.84
CA GLN A 46 -1.83 -10.16 -2.07
C GLN A 46 -3.35 -9.93 -2.13
N PHE A 47 -4.09 -10.13 -1.04
CA PHE A 47 -5.56 -10.11 -1.04
C PHE A 47 -6.17 -8.71 -1.15
N THR A 48 -5.49 -7.73 -0.58
CA THR A 48 -5.86 -6.31 -0.71
C THR A 48 -5.68 -5.81 -2.13
N ASN A 49 -4.78 -6.43 -2.91
CA ASN A 49 -4.39 -5.96 -4.25
C ASN A 49 -3.82 -7.11 -5.11
N TYR A 50 -4.66 -7.86 -5.84
CA TYR A 50 -4.28 -8.98 -6.70
C TYR A 50 -3.30 -8.61 -7.83
N VAL A 51 -3.31 -7.34 -8.25
CA VAL A 51 -2.39 -6.78 -9.25
C VAL A 51 -1.40 -5.81 -8.60
N SER A 52 -0.91 -6.13 -7.40
CA SER A 52 0.26 -5.48 -6.80
C SER A 52 1.51 -6.34 -7.01
N PRO A 53 2.73 -5.76 -7.03
CA PRO A 53 3.95 -6.54 -7.03
C PRO A 53 4.00 -7.46 -5.80
N PHE A 54 4.26 -8.75 -6.02
CA PHE A 54 4.25 -9.78 -4.98
C PHE A 54 5.34 -10.84 -5.21
N PRO A 55 6.62 -10.45 -5.08
CA PRO A 55 7.74 -11.25 -5.56
C PRO A 55 8.09 -12.41 -4.62
N ASN A 56 7.33 -13.50 -4.74
CA ASN A 56 7.41 -14.70 -3.91
C ASN A 56 7.73 -15.99 -4.69
N LEU A 57 8.13 -15.90 -5.97
CA LEU A 57 8.42 -17.08 -6.78
C LEU A 57 9.55 -17.92 -6.16
N GLY A 58 10.57 -17.26 -5.61
CA GLY A 58 11.68 -17.91 -4.91
C GLY A 58 11.29 -18.70 -3.66
N THR A 59 10.13 -18.46 -3.06
CA THR A 59 9.69 -19.17 -1.84
C THR A 59 8.79 -20.38 -2.11
N LEU A 60 8.26 -20.52 -3.33
CA LEU A 60 7.34 -21.62 -3.68
C LEU A 60 7.95 -23.00 -3.41
N GLN A 61 9.07 -23.34 -4.06
CA GLN A 61 9.70 -24.65 -3.87
C GLN A 61 10.15 -24.92 -2.43
N PRO A 62 10.90 -24.03 -1.75
CA PRO A 62 11.34 -24.35 -0.40
C PRO A 62 10.19 -24.47 0.60
N ASN A 63 9.05 -23.79 0.39
CA ASN A 63 7.84 -23.98 1.19
C ASN A 63 7.20 -25.36 0.95
N LEU A 64 7.04 -25.77 -0.31
CA LEU A 64 6.50 -27.10 -0.64
C LEU A 64 7.44 -28.23 -0.17
N ASN A 65 8.75 -28.04 -0.26
CA ASN A 65 9.75 -28.95 0.32
C ASN A 65 9.62 -29.06 1.85
N TYR A 66 9.38 -27.94 2.53
CA TYR A 66 9.15 -27.93 3.97
C TYR A 66 7.92 -28.76 4.33
N PHE A 67 6.80 -28.60 3.62
CA PHE A 67 5.58 -29.39 3.84
C PHE A 67 5.84 -30.90 3.62
N GLY A 68 6.47 -31.26 2.49
CA GLY A 68 6.80 -32.66 2.21
C GLY A 68 7.73 -33.30 3.25
N THR A 69 8.73 -32.56 3.73
CA THR A 69 9.67 -33.03 4.76
C THR A 69 9.00 -33.24 6.12
N ASN A 70 7.98 -32.43 6.44
CA ASN A 70 7.26 -32.47 7.71
C ASN A 70 5.97 -33.30 7.67
N LYS A 71 5.85 -34.25 6.73
CA LYS A 71 4.72 -35.19 6.61
C LYS A 71 3.35 -34.51 6.45
N VAL A 72 3.31 -33.31 5.87
CA VAL A 72 2.04 -32.68 5.46
C VAL A 72 1.47 -33.51 4.30
N SER A 73 0.25 -34.00 4.47
CA SER A 73 -0.42 -34.92 3.53
C SER A 73 -1.12 -34.22 2.36
N GLY A 74 -1.35 -32.91 2.47
CA GLY A 74 -1.95 -32.11 1.41
C GLY A 74 -1.80 -30.62 1.67
N ALA A 75 -1.78 -29.82 0.61
CA ALA A 75 -1.73 -28.37 0.69
C ALA A 75 -2.79 -27.75 -0.23
N PHE A 76 -3.56 -26.82 0.30
CA PHE A 76 -4.41 -25.92 -0.46
C PHE A 76 -3.69 -24.59 -0.58
N ILE A 77 -3.18 -24.27 -1.78
CA ILE A 77 -2.42 -23.04 -2.04
C ILE A 77 -3.34 -22.03 -2.70
N GLN A 78 -3.73 -20.98 -1.98
CA GLN A 78 -4.64 -19.95 -2.47
C GLN A 78 -3.87 -18.89 -3.26
N GLY A 79 -4.29 -18.69 -4.50
CA GLY A 79 -3.86 -17.61 -5.39
C GLY A 79 -4.95 -16.54 -5.53
N THR A 80 -5.00 -15.88 -6.69
CA THR A 80 -6.05 -14.90 -6.99
C THR A 80 -7.43 -15.53 -7.14
N GLU A 81 -8.48 -14.80 -6.76
CA GLU A 81 -9.85 -15.31 -6.79
C GLU A 81 -10.62 -14.80 -8.01
N ASN A 82 -10.97 -15.71 -8.93
CA ASN A 82 -11.77 -15.42 -10.14
C ASN A 82 -11.23 -14.24 -11.00
N THR A 83 -9.94 -13.93 -10.87
CA THR A 83 -9.25 -12.83 -11.55
C THR A 83 -7.81 -13.22 -11.83
N VAL A 84 -7.15 -12.47 -12.72
CA VAL A 84 -5.73 -12.62 -13.01
C VAL A 84 -4.93 -11.63 -12.16
N GLY A 85 -3.74 -12.03 -11.72
CA GLY A 85 -2.80 -11.19 -10.98
C GLY A 85 -1.36 -11.42 -11.41
N GLU A 86 -0.43 -10.91 -10.60
CA GLU A 86 1.01 -10.97 -10.89
C GLU A 86 1.49 -12.43 -11.06
N PHE A 87 2.02 -12.75 -12.24
CA PHE A 87 2.57 -14.05 -12.60
C PHE A 87 1.64 -15.25 -12.32
N SER A 88 0.32 -15.08 -12.33
CA SER A 88 -0.63 -16.15 -12.00
C SER A 88 -0.40 -17.42 -12.82
N ALA A 89 -0.09 -17.29 -14.12
CA ALA A 89 0.17 -18.43 -15.00
C ALA A 89 1.48 -19.18 -14.63
N LEU A 90 2.56 -18.44 -14.36
CA LEU A 90 3.83 -19.01 -13.95
C LEU A 90 3.73 -19.66 -12.56
N LYS A 91 3.10 -18.98 -11.59
CA LYS A 91 2.85 -19.50 -10.24
C LYS A 91 2.04 -20.79 -10.31
N ALA A 92 0.93 -20.81 -11.06
CA ALA A 92 0.11 -22.01 -11.23
C ALA A 92 0.87 -23.17 -11.87
N TYR A 93 1.68 -22.92 -12.92
CA TYR A 93 2.49 -23.95 -13.56
C TYR A 93 3.52 -24.56 -12.61
N LEU A 94 4.27 -23.72 -11.87
CA LEU A 94 5.28 -24.19 -10.93
C LEU A 94 4.66 -24.93 -9.74
N LEU A 95 3.57 -24.41 -9.18
CA LEU A 95 2.86 -25.05 -8.08
C LEU A 95 2.28 -26.39 -8.51
N ALA A 96 1.72 -26.52 -9.72
CA ALA A 96 1.23 -27.81 -10.22
C ALA A 96 2.36 -28.88 -10.30
N LYS A 97 3.56 -28.49 -10.74
CA LYS A 97 4.73 -29.38 -10.73
C LYS A 97 5.15 -29.76 -9.31
N LEU A 98 5.22 -28.78 -8.40
CA LEU A 98 5.62 -28.99 -7.00
C LEU A 98 4.60 -29.77 -6.18
N SER A 99 3.31 -29.65 -6.48
CA SER A 99 2.26 -30.44 -5.85
C SER A 99 2.32 -31.91 -6.24
N TRP A 100 2.84 -32.22 -7.43
CA TRP A 100 3.09 -33.59 -7.87
C TRP A 100 4.39 -34.15 -7.26
N ASP A 101 5.47 -33.35 -7.29
CA ASP A 101 6.76 -33.69 -6.70
C ASP A 101 7.40 -32.44 -6.08
N PRO A 102 7.43 -32.30 -4.74
CA PRO A 102 8.06 -31.16 -4.08
C PRO A 102 9.55 -30.98 -4.43
N LYS A 103 10.24 -32.07 -4.80
CA LYS A 103 11.65 -32.07 -5.19
C LYS A 103 11.87 -31.86 -6.69
N ALA A 104 10.82 -31.57 -7.45
CA ALA A 104 10.91 -31.29 -8.88
C ALA A 104 11.92 -30.16 -9.17
N ASP A 105 12.65 -30.28 -10.28
CA ASP A 105 13.58 -29.24 -10.73
C ASP A 105 12.80 -28.03 -11.30
N ILE A 106 12.52 -27.05 -10.44
CA ILE A 106 11.82 -25.82 -10.85
C ILE A 106 12.64 -24.93 -11.77
N THR A 107 13.97 -25.07 -11.77
CA THR A 107 14.84 -24.31 -12.69
C THR A 107 14.59 -24.79 -14.10
N LYS A 108 14.55 -26.11 -14.30
CA LYS A 108 14.17 -26.73 -15.57
C LYS A 108 12.72 -26.40 -15.93
N ALA A 109 11.78 -26.50 -14.99
CA ALA A 109 10.37 -26.19 -15.24
C ALA A 109 10.18 -24.73 -15.69
N LYS A 110 10.85 -23.78 -15.04
CA LYS A 110 10.84 -22.36 -15.44
C LYS A 110 11.50 -22.18 -16.81
N ALA A 111 12.61 -22.85 -17.10
CA ALA A 111 13.27 -22.79 -18.41
C ALA A 111 12.42 -23.37 -19.55
N GLU A 112 11.49 -24.28 -19.28
CA GLU A 112 10.48 -24.78 -20.23
C GLU A 112 9.33 -23.78 -20.42
N PHE A 113 8.78 -23.27 -19.32
CA PHE A 113 7.61 -22.39 -19.33
C PHE A 113 7.92 -21.04 -19.97
N MET A 114 8.99 -20.37 -19.52
CA MET A 114 9.25 -18.97 -19.86
C MET A 114 9.33 -18.71 -21.38
N PRO A 115 10.15 -19.43 -22.18
CA PRO A 115 10.19 -19.23 -23.63
C PRO A 115 8.89 -19.64 -24.32
N SER A 116 8.20 -20.64 -23.82
CA SER A 116 6.91 -21.09 -24.37
C SER A 116 5.79 -20.08 -24.13
N TYR A 117 5.84 -19.37 -23.00
CA TYR A 117 4.80 -18.45 -22.57
C TYR A 117 5.07 -17.00 -22.96
N TYR A 118 6.33 -16.53 -22.87
CA TYR A 118 6.72 -15.14 -23.15
C TYR A 118 7.59 -14.99 -24.42
N GLY A 119 8.03 -16.07 -25.06
CA GLY A 119 8.82 -15.99 -26.29
C GLY A 119 10.15 -15.23 -26.09
N LYS A 120 10.44 -14.30 -27.00
CA LYS A 120 11.66 -13.46 -26.97
C LYS A 120 11.75 -12.53 -25.75
N ALA A 121 10.65 -12.31 -25.05
CA ALA A 121 10.62 -11.49 -23.84
C ALA A 121 11.20 -12.19 -22.60
N THR A 122 11.40 -13.51 -22.65
CA THR A 122 11.91 -14.35 -21.55
C THR A 122 13.11 -13.76 -20.77
N PRO A 123 14.24 -13.36 -21.40
CA PRO A 123 15.38 -12.83 -20.66
C PRO A 123 15.02 -11.59 -19.84
N PHE A 124 14.16 -10.72 -20.39
CA PHE A 124 13.76 -9.48 -19.74
C PHE A 124 12.78 -9.71 -18.59
N ILE A 125 11.80 -10.62 -18.75
CA ILE A 125 10.91 -11.00 -17.64
C ILE A 125 11.71 -11.65 -16.49
N ASN A 126 12.69 -12.51 -16.81
CA ASN A 126 13.59 -13.07 -15.81
C ASN A 126 14.41 -11.99 -15.09
N GLN A 127 14.88 -10.98 -15.82
CA GLN A 127 15.59 -9.85 -15.25
C GLN A 127 14.71 -9.06 -14.28
N TYR A 128 13.46 -8.74 -14.66
CA TYR A 128 12.50 -8.07 -13.77
C TYR A 128 12.28 -8.87 -12.48
N ILE A 129 11.95 -10.16 -12.59
CA ILE A 129 11.74 -11.06 -11.43
C ILE A 129 12.97 -11.04 -10.50
N ALA A 130 14.17 -11.20 -11.05
CA ALA A 130 15.39 -11.23 -10.26
C ALA A 130 15.68 -9.90 -9.56
N GLN A 131 15.44 -8.77 -10.24
CA GLN A 131 15.67 -7.44 -9.68
C GLN A 131 14.72 -7.15 -8.51
N ILE A 132 13.42 -7.38 -8.69
CA ILE A 132 12.43 -7.06 -7.66
C ILE A 132 12.56 -7.98 -6.43
N GLU A 133 12.82 -9.28 -6.64
CA GLU A 133 13.10 -10.23 -5.54
C GLU A 133 14.37 -9.84 -4.77
N GLN A 134 15.44 -9.45 -5.48
CA GLN A 134 16.69 -9.03 -4.85
C GLN A 134 16.50 -7.78 -3.99
N GLN A 135 15.73 -6.80 -4.46
CA GLN A 135 15.51 -5.56 -3.72
C GLN A 135 14.61 -5.76 -2.50
N LEU A 136 13.55 -6.59 -2.62
CA LEU A 136 12.76 -7.01 -1.46
C LEU A 136 13.66 -7.66 -0.40
N GLN A 137 14.48 -8.64 -0.79
CA GLN A 137 15.40 -9.32 0.14
C GLN A 137 16.38 -8.35 0.81
N ARG A 138 16.98 -7.43 0.04
CA ARG A 138 17.91 -6.41 0.56
C ARG A 138 17.24 -5.44 1.51
N SER A 139 15.98 -5.10 1.28
CA SER A 139 15.23 -4.19 2.16
C SER A 139 14.95 -4.77 3.54
N GLY A 140 15.00 -6.10 3.68
CA GLY A 140 14.66 -6.80 4.93
C GLY A 140 13.18 -6.70 5.32
N ARG A 141 12.34 -6.15 4.44
CA ARG A 141 10.91 -5.98 4.64
C ARG A 141 10.16 -7.31 4.59
N VAL A 142 8.99 -7.33 5.22
CA VAL A 142 8.06 -8.45 5.19
C VAL A 142 7.22 -8.33 3.91
N LEU A 143 6.94 -9.47 3.28
CA LEU A 143 5.93 -9.55 2.23
C LEU A 143 4.65 -10.13 2.81
N ASP A 144 3.75 -9.23 3.20
CA ASP A 144 2.44 -9.53 3.81
C ASP A 144 1.38 -9.74 2.73
N ILE A 145 0.45 -10.68 2.94
CA ILE A 145 -0.68 -10.96 2.05
C ILE A 145 -1.86 -9.97 2.22
N TYR A 146 -1.76 -9.03 3.17
CA TYR A 146 -2.68 -7.90 3.34
C TYR A 146 -2.01 -6.51 3.27
N GLY A 147 -0.82 -6.43 2.66
CA GLY A 147 -0.05 -5.18 2.52
C GLY A 147 -0.50 -4.27 1.38
N ASP A 148 0.17 -3.11 1.26
CA ASP A 148 -0.11 -2.11 0.22
C ASP A 148 1.21 -1.58 -0.39
N PRO A 149 1.33 -1.47 -1.74
CA PRO A 149 2.56 -1.03 -2.41
C PRO A 149 3.00 0.40 -2.04
N VAL A 150 2.10 1.22 -1.50
CA VAL A 150 2.44 2.56 -0.99
C VAL A 150 3.33 2.46 0.24
N THR A 151 3.17 1.46 1.09
CA THR A 151 3.97 1.33 2.33
C THR A 151 5.46 1.10 2.05
N GLU A 152 5.81 0.73 0.82
CA GLU A 152 7.16 0.41 0.35
C GLU A 152 7.78 1.54 -0.51
N TRP A 153 7.19 2.75 -0.48
CA TRP A 153 7.61 3.95 -1.22
C TRP A 153 9.07 4.39 -0.97
N ASN A 154 9.67 3.96 0.15
CA ASN A 154 11.04 4.28 0.52
C ASN A 154 11.95 3.04 0.68
N THR A 155 11.51 1.86 0.22
CA THR A 155 12.23 0.60 0.37
C THR A 155 12.54 -0.04 -1.00
N TRP A 156 11.88 -1.14 -1.35
CA TRP A 156 12.04 -1.89 -2.59
C TRP A 156 11.09 -1.44 -3.70
N LEU A 157 10.08 -0.60 -3.39
CA LEU A 157 9.22 0.09 -4.37
C LEU A 157 9.46 1.60 -4.38
N ARG A 158 10.68 2.06 -4.06
CA ARG A 158 11.03 3.47 -4.18
C ARG A 158 11.20 3.90 -5.65
N PRO A 159 11.06 5.20 -5.98
CA PRO A 159 11.02 5.66 -7.37
C PRO A 159 12.18 5.19 -8.25
N ASP A 160 13.43 5.27 -7.78
CA ASP A 160 14.58 4.80 -8.57
C ASP A 160 14.56 3.29 -8.83
N GLN A 161 13.95 2.50 -7.93
CA GLN A 161 13.79 1.07 -8.16
C GLN A 161 12.65 0.77 -9.13
N ILE A 162 11.54 1.50 -9.03
CA ILE A 162 10.46 1.42 -10.02
C ILE A 162 10.99 1.70 -11.43
N ASP A 163 11.80 2.74 -11.61
CA ASP A 163 12.43 3.06 -12.90
C ASP A 163 13.33 1.90 -13.38
N ASN A 164 14.12 1.30 -12.47
CA ASN A 164 14.96 0.14 -12.78
C ASN A 164 14.14 -1.08 -13.21
N TYR A 165 12.97 -1.31 -12.61
CA TYR A 165 12.07 -2.41 -12.93
C TYR A 165 11.28 -2.18 -14.22
N SER A 166 10.99 -0.92 -14.56
CA SER A 166 10.26 -0.56 -15.77
C SER A 166 11.07 -0.91 -17.01
N ASN A 167 12.39 -0.68 -16.99
CA ASN A 167 13.30 -0.97 -18.10
C ASN A 167 13.20 -2.41 -18.65
N PRO A 168 13.34 -3.50 -17.86
CA PRO A 168 13.17 -4.85 -18.39
C PRO A 168 11.74 -5.11 -18.87
N LEU A 169 10.70 -4.57 -18.24
CA LEU A 169 9.32 -4.76 -18.69
C LEU A 169 9.04 -4.10 -20.05
N GLU A 170 9.55 -2.90 -20.27
CA GLU A 170 9.46 -2.19 -21.56
C GLU A 170 10.22 -2.93 -22.66
N ASN A 171 11.45 -3.39 -22.37
CA ASN A 171 12.23 -4.20 -23.30
C ASN A 171 11.56 -5.56 -23.60
N ALA A 172 10.91 -6.16 -22.61
CA ALA A 172 10.12 -7.36 -22.77
C ALA A 172 9.01 -7.12 -23.81
N ALA A 173 8.20 -6.07 -23.63
CA ALA A 173 7.09 -5.74 -24.52
C ALA A 173 7.58 -5.45 -25.95
N ALA A 174 8.63 -4.63 -26.10
CA ALA A 174 9.23 -4.30 -27.38
C ALA A 174 9.74 -5.55 -28.13
N SER A 175 10.36 -6.51 -27.44
CA SER A 175 10.92 -7.73 -28.07
C SER A 175 9.87 -8.66 -28.72
N VAL A 176 8.60 -8.48 -28.37
CA VAL A 176 7.47 -9.27 -28.87
C VAL A 176 6.35 -8.41 -29.45
N GLU A 177 6.61 -7.14 -29.79
CA GLU A 177 5.61 -6.17 -30.25
C GLU A 177 4.80 -6.68 -31.46
N THR A 178 5.44 -7.43 -32.37
CA THR A 178 4.81 -7.99 -33.57
C THR A 178 4.14 -9.35 -33.33
N GLN A 179 4.09 -9.84 -32.09
CA GLN A 179 3.57 -11.16 -31.71
C GLN A 179 2.45 -10.99 -30.68
N PRO A 180 1.19 -10.76 -31.11
CA PRO A 180 0.10 -10.32 -30.24
C PRO A 180 -0.14 -11.20 -29.01
N ASP A 181 -0.03 -12.52 -29.14
CA ASP A 181 -0.24 -13.45 -28.02
C ASP A 181 0.84 -13.31 -26.94
N PHE A 182 2.10 -13.11 -27.34
CA PHE A 182 3.20 -12.88 -26.41
C PHE A 182 3.12 -11.47 -25.82
N LEU A 183 2.84 -10.47 -26.64
CA LEU A 183 2.68 -9.09 -26.19
C LEU A 183 1.61 -8.97 -25.12
N LYS A 184 0.42 -9.57 -25.33
CA LYS A 184 -0.66 -9.58 -24.34
C LYS A 184 -0.22 -10.15 -22.99
N ARG A 185 0.53 -11.25 -23.00
CA ARG A 185 1.03 -11.89 -21.77
C ARG A 185 2.09 -11.05 -21.08
N VAL A 186 2.96 -10.38 -21.84
CA VAL A 186 3.98 -9.48 -21.27
C VAL A 186 3.33 -8.22 -20.67
N GLN A 187 2.38 -7.61 -21.37
CA GLN A 187 1.64 -6.44 -20.88
C GLN A 187 0.89 -6.74 -19.58
N LEU A 188 0.30 -7.92 -19.45
CA LEU A 188 -0.32 -8.35 -18.18
C LEU A 188 0.67 -8.25 -16.99
N GLU A 189 1.94 -8.58 -17.20
CA GLU A 189 2.96 -8.51 -16.14
C GLU A 189 3.48 -7.08 -15.87
N THR A 190 3.06 -6.07 -16.65
CA THR A 190 3.36 -4.64 -16.35
C THR A 190 2.34 -4.03 -15.39
N LEU A 191 1.11 -4.55 -15.37
CA LEU A 191 0.03 -4.05 -14.50
C LEU A 191 0.44 -3.95 -13.02
N PRO A 192 1.16 -4.92 -12.42
CA PRO A 192 1.59 -4.81 -11.02
C PRO A 192 2.43 -3.58 -10.73
N LEU A 193 3.44 -3.29 -11.57
CA LEU A 193 4.30 -2.14 -11.37
C LEU A 193 3.55 -0.82 -11.65
N GLU A 194 2.69 -0.80 -12.68
CA GLU A 194 1.86 0.37 -12.97
C GLU A 194 0.89 0.67 -11.83
N PHE A 195 0.26 -0.35 -11.24
CA PHE A 195 -0.59 -0.22 -10.07
C PHE A 195 0.17 0.41 -8.90
N ALA A 196 1.38 -0.07 -8.59
CA ALA A 196 2.21 0.50 -7.54
C ALA A 196 2.52 1.98 -7.78
N VAL A 197 2.86 2.37 -9.02
CA VAL A 197 3.09 3.77 -9.40
C VAL A 197 1.83 4.61 -9.19
N LEU A 198 0.67 4.10 -9.61
CA LEU A 198 -0.61 4.79 -9.49
C LEU A 198 -0.99 5.00 -8.01
N GLN A 199 -0.84 3.98 -7.15
CA GLN A 199 -1.10 4.15 -5.72
C GLN A 199 -0.12 5.15 -5.08
N GLN A 200 1.17 5.06 -5.42
CA GLN A 200 2.17 6.02 -4.90
C GLN A 200 1.95 7.45 -5.43
N ALA A 201 1.44 7.64 -6.64
CA ALA A 201 1.10 8.97 -7.14
C ALA A 201 0.04 9.67 -6.28
N ARG A 202 -0.94 8.91 -5.75
CA ARG A 202 -1.94 9.42 -4.79
C ARG A 202 -1.32 9.77 -3.44
N PHE A 203 -0.32 8.99 -3.01
CA PHE A 203 0.44 9.21 -1.78
C PHE A 203 1.32 10.46 -1.86
N TYR A 204 2.05 10.65 -2.96
CA TYR A 204 2.90 11.81 -3.18
C TYR A 204 2.10 13.09 -3.47
N GLY A 205 0.94 12.99 -4.12
CA GLY A 205 0.03 14.12 -4.38
C GLY A 205 0.66 15.25 -5.19
N ILE A 206 1.02 16.36 -4.56
CA ILE A 206 1.67 17.51 -5.23
C ILE A 206 3.20 17.40 -5.30
N GLU A 207 3.79 16.40 -4.63
CA GLU A 207 5.24 16.18 -4.63
C GLU A 207 5.74 15.66 -5.98
N LYS A 208 7.07 15.56 -6.14
CA LYS A 208 7.76 15.24 -7.41
C LYS A 208 7.20 14.02 -8.15
N HIS A 209 6.83 12.97 -7.42
CA HIS A 209 6.32 11.70 -7.97
C HIS A 209 4.79 11.57 -7.85
N GLY A 210 4.10 12.67 -7.53
CA GLY A 210 2.68 12.69 -7.25
C GLY A 210 1.79 12.90 -8.46
N LEU A 211 0.48 12.87 -8.21
CA LEU A 211 -0.58 13.05 -9.19
C LEU A 211 -0.65 14.45 -9.80
N PHE A 212 -0.37 15.48 -9.00
CA PHE A 212 -0.59 16.88 -9.38
C PHE A 212 0.73 17.62 -9.58
N GLU A 213 0.69 18.56 -10.51
CA GLU A 213 1.70 19.59 -10.68
C GLU A 213 1.09 20.94 -10.30
N VAL A 214 1.80 21.72 -9.50
CA VAL A 214 1.34 23.03 -9.03
C VAL A 214 2.11 24.10 -9.79
N GLU A 215 1.38 24.94 -10.50
CA GLU A 215 1.92 26.04 -11.32
C GLU A 215 2.22 27.28 -10.46
N GLU A 216 3.04 28.18 -11.00
CA GLU A 216 3.24 29.51 -10.42
C GLU A 216 1.89 30.24 -10.31
N GLY A 217 1.50 30.63 -9.09
CA GLY A 217 0.22 31.28 -8.80
C GLY A 217 -0.81 30.40 -8.10
N GLY A 218 -0.51 29.12 -7.85
CA GLY A 218 -1.38 28.23 -7.08
C GLY A 218 -2.50 27.58 -7.89
N ASN A 219 -2.36 27.54 -9.22
CA ASN A 219 -3.14 26.63 -10.05
C ASN A 219 -2.51 25.24 -10.03
N TRP A 220 -3.28 24.22 -10.38
CA TRP A 220 -2.80 22.84 -10.45
C TRP A 220 -3.33 22.12 -11.68
N THR A 221 -2.56 21.15 -12.17
CA THR A 221 -2.94 20.25 -13.26
C THR A 221 -2.64 18.81 -12.86
N VAL A 222 -3.33 17.85 -13.50
CA VAL A 222 -2.95 16.44 -13.41
C VAL A 222 -1.70 16.23 -14.25
N ARG A 223 -0.71 15.49 -13.74
CA ARG A 223 0.48 15.15 -14.54
C ARG A 223 0.10 14.22 -15.68
N SER A 224 0.48 14.60 -16.90
CA SER A 224 0.07 13.89 -18.13
C SER A 224 0.53 12.43 -18.16
N ASN A 225 1.72 12.13 -17.63
CA ASN A 225 2.23 10.76 -17.53
C ASN A 225 1.40 9.88 -16.57
N ILE A 226 0.84 10.46 -15.51
CA ILE A 226 -0.05 9.74 -14.58
C ILE A 226 -1.43 9.55 -15.21
N GLU A 227 -1.99 10.58 -15.85
CA GLU A 227 -3.26 10.49 -16.56
C GLU A 227 -3.24 9.39 -17.65
N GLN A 228 -2.18 9.36 -18.46
CA GLN A 228 -1.97 8.32 -19.47
C GLN A 228 -1.86 6.93 -18.83
N LYS A 229 -1.17 6.82 -17.70
CA LYS A 229 -1.00 5.53 -16.99
C LYS A 229 -2.32 5.04 -16.37
N ILE A 230 -3.17 5.93 -15.87
CA ILE A 230 -4.53 5.57 -15.40
C ILE A 230 -5.34 4.99 -16.56
N ALA A 231 -5.37 5.68 -17.70
CA ALA A 231 -6.11 5.22 -18.88
C ALA A 231 -5.57 3.87 -19.38
N HIS A 232 -4.25 3.75 -19.52
CA HIS A 232 -3.59 2.51 -19.95
C HIS A 232 -3.87 1.34 -19.00
N PHE A 233 -3.74 1.54 -17.68
CA PHE A 233 -4.00 0.51 -16.69
C PHE A 233 -5.44 0.00 -16.76
N ILE A 234 -6.43 0.91 -16.87
CA ILE A 234 -7.85 0.55 -16.97
C ILE A 234 -8.13 -0.25 -18.25
N GLU A 235 -7.63 0.22 -19.38
CA GLU A 235 -7.83 -0.44 -20.68
C GLU A 235 -7.19 -1.83 -20.70
N LEU A 236 -5.92 -1.92 -20.29
CA LEU A 236 -5.18 -3.16 -20.28
C LEU A 236 -5.74 -4.18 -19.29
N SER A 237 -6.20 -3.73 -18.12
CA SER A 237 -6.88 -4.60 -17.13
C SER A 237 -8.14 -5.24 -17.73
N LYS A 238 -8.97 -4.44 -18.43
CA LYS A 238 -10.17 -4.93 -19.13
C LYS A 238 -9.83 -5.93 -20.22
N ASN A 239 -8.85 -5.60 -21.07
CA ASN A 239 -8.41 -6.45 -22.18
C ASN A 239 -7.75 -7.76 -21.72
N SER A 240 -7.23 -7.77 -20.49
CA SER A 240 -6.57 -8.92 -19.86
C SER A 240 -7.47 -9.73 -18.93
N ASN A 241 -8.78 -9.44 -18.90
CA ASN A 241 -9.77 -10.15 -18.07
C ASN A 241 -9.46 -10.09 -16.56
N VAL A 242 -8.88 -8.98 -16.09
CA VAL A 242 -8.80 -8.65 -14.66
C VAL A 242 -10.20 -8.21 -14.22
N LYS A 243 -10.84 -9.01 -13.37
CA LYS A 243 -12.24 -8.78 -12.97
C LYS A 243 -12.35 -7.93 -11.71
N THR A 244 -11.51 -8.24 -10.73
CA THR A 244 -11.41 -7.53 -9.46
C THR A 244 -9.94 -7.29 -9.10
N LEU A 245 -9.69 -6.20 -8.39
CA LEU A 245 -8.39 -5.82 -7.87
C LEU A 245 -8.14 -6.37 -6.46
N GLN A 246 -9.18 -6.70 -5.69
CA GLN A 246 -9.06 -7.14 -4.31
C GLN A 246 -10.14 -8.15 -3.94
N GLU A 247 -9.99 -8.85 -2.81
CA GLU A 247 -10.92 -9.90 -2.35
C GLU A 247 -12.35 -9.37 -2.10
N ASP A 248 -12.47 -8.13 -1.61
CA ASP A 248 -13.75 -7.44 -1.40
C ASP A 248 -14.48 -7.06 -2.71
N GLY A 249 -13.93 -7.40 -3.88
CA GLY A 249 -14.61 -7.26 -5.16
C GLY A 249 -14.49 -5.89 -5.83
N LEU A 250 -13.43 -5.12 -5.58
CA LEU A 250 -13.18 -3.84 -6.27
C LEU A 250 -12.99 -4.07 -7.78
N SER A 251 -14.03 -3.76 -8.56
CA SER A 251 -14.00 -3.85 -10.02
C SER A 251 -13.12 -2.78 -10.65
N ILE A 252 -12.67 -3.03 -11.89
CA ILE A 252 -11.90 -2.04 -12.67
C ILE A 252 -12.71 -0.77 -12.93
N ASP A 253 -14.03 -0.89 -13.12
CA ASP A 253 -14.90 0.28 -13.33
C ASP A 253 -15.03 1.13 -12.06
N ASN A 254 -15.15 0.50 -10.89
CA ASN A 254 -15.18 1.22 -9.61
C ASN A 254 -13.84 1.91 -9.34
N TYR A 255 -12.72 1.25 -9.66
CA TYR A 255 -11.39 1.85 -9.57
C TYR A 255 -11.24 3.06 -10.51
N ALA A 256 -11.75 2.98 -11.74
CA ALA A 256 -11.79 4.11 -12.67
C ALA A 256 -12.63 5.28 -12.13
N GLN A 257 -13.79 4.98 -11.53
CA GLN A 257 -14.63 6.00 -10.89
C GLN A 257 -13.93 6.66 -9.69
N GLU A 258 -13.18 5.89 -8.91
CA GLU A 258 -12.38 6.40 -7.80
C GLU A 258 -11.34 7.40 -8.32
N TRP A 259 -10.59 7.06 -9.36
CA TRP A 259 -9.64 7.98 -10.01
C TRP A 259 -10.30 9.26 -10.53
N ASN A 260 -11.44 9.15 -11.19
CA ASN A 260 -12.20 10.31 -11.65
C ASN A 260 -12.62 11.22 -10.48
N LYS A 261 -13.01 10.64 -9.34
CA LYS A 261 -13.36 11.40 -8.13
C LYS A 261 -12.14 12.13 -7.57
N ILE A 262 -10.99 11.47 -7.48
CA ILE A 262 -9.73 12.06 -6.96
C ILE A 262 -9.28 13.22 -7.84
N ILE A 263 -9.26 13.02 -9.16
CA ILE A 263 -8.89 14.06 -10.13
C ILE A 263 -9.82 15.27 -10.00
N LYS A 264 -11.13 15.03 -9.86
CA LYS A 264 -12.12 16.09 -9.67
C LYS A 264 -11.96 16.83 -8.34
N MET A 265 -11.54 16.15 -7.28
CA MET A 265 -11.25 16.79 -5.99
C MET A 265 -10.04 17.72 -6.06
N GLY A 266 -9.05 17.40 -6.90
CA GLY A 266 -7.90 18.26 -7.14
C GLY A 266 -6.83 18.24 -6.05
N ALA A 267 -5.85 19.14 -6.16
CA ALA A 267 -4.82 19.34 -5.15
C ALA A 267 -5.32 20.18 -3.97
N ILE A 268 -4.83 19.90 -2.76
CA ILE A 268 -5.10 20.75 -1.60
C ILE A 268 -3.99 21.78 -1.45
N LEU A 269 -4.31 23.04 -1.72
CA LEU A 269 -3.37 24.14 -1.58
C LEU A 269 -3.71 24.98 -0.35
N HIS A 270 -2.72 25.23 0.51
CA HIS A 270 -2.90 25.93 1.78
C HIS A 270 -1.63 26.62 2.27
N ALA A 271 -1.77 27.54 3.22
CA ALA A 271 -0.66 28.35 3.74
C ALA A 271 0.42 27.55 4.49
N GLY A 272 0.07 26.32 4.90
CA GLY A 272 0.91 25.41 5.69
C GLY A 272 1.65 24.34 4.89
N ILE A 273 1.59 24.33 3.56
CA ILE A 273 2.27 23.31 2.75
C ILE A 273 3.77 23.27 3.08
N ASN A 274 4.30 22.07 3.30
CA ASN A 274 5.70 21.81 3.64
C ASN A 274 6.19 22.50 4.94
N SER A 275 5.28 23.08 5.74
CA SER A 275 5.65 23.62 7.05
C SER A 275 6.17 22.53 7.95
N LYS A 276 7.16 22.87 8.78
CA LYS A 276 7.76 21.92 9.72
C LYS A 276 6.74 21.58 10.80
N VAL A 277 6.52 20.29 11.03
CA VAL A 277 5.65 19.80 12.10
C VAL A 277 6.46 19.01 13.11
N THR A 278 6.28 19.33 14.38
CA THR A 278 6.86 18.62 15.53
C THR A 278 5.75 17.91 16.28
N ALA A 279 5.84 16.59 16.43
CA ALA A 279 4.96 15.83 17.31
C ALA A 279 5.40 16.06 18.77
N LEU A 280 4.55 16.69 19.57
CA LEU A 280 4.79 16.94 21.00
C LEU A 280 4.43 15.71 21.83
N THR A 281 3.42 14.94 21.38
CA THR A 281 3.18 13.56 21.81
C THR A 281 3.61 12.57 20.71
N PRO A 282 4.16 11.39 21.06
CA PRO A 282 4.60 10.42 20.06
C PRO A 282 3.41 9.84 19.28
N PHE A 283 3.56 9.73 17.96
CA PHE A 283 2.66 8.98 17.10
C PHE A 283 3.05 7.50 17.05
N ASP A 284 2.11 6.65 16.65
CA ASP A 284 2.28 5.21 16.55
C ASP A 284 3.11 4.82 15.31
N THR A 285 4.07 3.92 15.50
CA THR A 285 4.96 3.45 14.42
C THR A 285 4.28 2.50 13.42
N GLU A 286 3.11 1.96 13.74
CA GLU A 286 2.27 1.16 12.83
C GLU A 286 1.59 2.03 11.76
N TYR A 287 1.38 3.31 12.05
CA TYR A 287 0.77 4.28 11.11
C TYR A 287 1.72 5.45 10.80
N PRO A 288 2.91 5.19 10.21
CA PRO A 288 3.94 6.21 10.09
C PRO A 288 3.74 7.15 8.89
N ALA A 289 3.05 6.71 7.82
CA ALA A 289 2.94 7.44 6.55
C ALA A 289 4.25 8.14 6.10
N LYS A 290 4.26 9.48 5.96
CA LYS A 290 5.45 10.31 5.69
C LYS A 290 6.05 10.93 6.97
N GLY A 291 5.74 10.37 8.14
CA GLY A 291 5.95 11.00 9.44
C GLY A 291 5.10 12.25 9.61
N THR A 292 5.59 13.23 10.36
CA THR A 292 4.85 14.48 10.63
C THR A 292 4.59 15.33 9.39
N HIS A 293 5.36 15.14 8.30
CA HIS A 293 5.11 15.77 7.00
C HIS A 293 3.75 15.38 6.40
N THR A 294 3.20 14.22 6.78
CA THR A 294 1.83 13.78 6.42
C THR A 294 0.76 14.84 6.75
N LEU A 295 1.01 15.69 7.75
CA LEU A 295 0.09 16.73 8.20
C LEU A 295 0.15 18.01 7.36
N THR A 296 1.15 18.18 6.48
CA THR A 296 1.38 19.40 5.70
C THR A 296 1.75 19.13 4.23
N ASP A 297 1.51 17.91 3.74
CA ASP A 297 1.92 17.48 2.39
C ASP A 297 0.94 17.82 1.25
N GLY A 298 -0.15 18.54 1.54
CA GLY A 298 -1.13 18.97 0.53
C GLY A 298 -1.95 17.83 -0.09
N THR A 299 -2.06 16.68 0.60
CA THR A 299 -2.81 15.51 0.10
C THR A 299 -4.03 15.17 0.93
N TYR A 300 -5.03 14.55 0.30
CA TYR A 300 -6.20 14.00 0.99
C TYR A 300 -5.86 12.69 1.70
N GLY A 301 -6.62 12.40 2.75
CA GLY A 301 -6.77 11.03 3.24
C GLY A 301 -7.73 10.26 2.34
N TYR A 302 -7.52 8.96 2.19
CA TYR A 302 -8.38 8.07 1.38
C TYR A 302 -8.96 6.96 2.25
N ASN A 303 -9.83 6.13 1.70
CA ASN A 303 -10.45 5.00 2.39
C ASN A 303 -9.50 3.80 2.61
N ASN A 304 -8.24 4.06 2.91
CA ASN A 304 -7.25 3.05 3.28
C ASN A 304 -6.43 3.55 4.48
N PHE A 305 -6.53 2.85 5.61
CA PHE A 305 -5.82 3.19 6.84
C PHE A 305 -4.31 2.89 6.74
N GLN A 306 -3.88 2.01 5.82
CA GLN A 306 -2.50 1.54 5.74
C GLN A 306 -1.53 2.63 5.24
N TYR A 307 -2.03 3.69 4.60
CA TYR A 307 -1.20 4.78 4.09
C TYR A 307 -1.90 6.13 4.21
N ASN A 308 -1.12 7.22 4.08
CA ASN A 308 -1.61 8.61 4.13
C ASN A 308 -2.22 9.08 5.45
N TYR A 309 -2.18 8.28 6.52
CA TYR A 309 -2.58 8.71 7.87
C TYR A 309 -1.42 8.59 8.85
N LEU A 310 -1.35 9.53 9.77
CA LEU A 310 -0.50 9.49 10.95
C LEU A 310 -1.39 9.15 12.16
N GLY A 311 -1.06 8.09 12.88
CA GLY A 311 -1.90 7.57 13.97
C GLY A 311 -1.37 7.91 15.35
N TRP A 312 -2.27 8.23 16.28
CA TRP A 312 -1.99 8.27 17.72
C TRP A 312 -2.78 7.16 18.41
N TYR A 313 -2.05 6.26 19.09
CA TYR A 313 -2.63 5.17 19.87
C TYR A 313 -2.36 5.38 21.36
N GLY A 314 -3.42 5.41 22.18
CA GLY A 314 -3.34 5.51 23.64
C GLY A 314 -2.87 6.86 24.21
N ASN A 315 -2.61 7.86 23.37
CA ASN A 315 -2.29 9.23 23.77
C ASN A 315 -3.05 10.23 22.90
N ASP A 316 -3.38 11.40 23.47
CA ASP A 316 -3.91 12.50 22.68
C ASP A 316 -2.85 13.02 21.70
N MET A 317 -3.28 13.42 20.51
CA MET A 317 -2.39 14.08 19.56
C MET A 317 -2.11 15.50 20.07
N GLU A 318 -0.84 15.84 20.15
CA GLU A 318 -0.39 17.22 20.28
C GLU A 318 0.73 17.48 19.26
N VAL A 319 0.51 18.44 18.36
CA VAL A 319 1.50 18.81 17.33
C VAL A 319 1.73 20.30 17.30
N LEU A 320 2.95 20.69 16.95
CA LEU A 320 3.34 22.07 16.71
C LEU A 320 3.76 22.26 15.25
N ILE A 321 3.08 23.16 14.55
CA ILE A 321 3.35 23.53 13.16
C ILE A 321 4.09 24.88 13.17
N ASP A 322 5.22 24.96 12.47
CA ASP A 322 5.99 26.18 12.23
C ASP A 322 5.84 26.61 10.77
N LEU A 323 5.10 27.70 10.53
CA LEU A 323 4.85 28.27 9.20
C LEU A 323 6.08 28.99 8.59
N SER A 324 7.21 28.97 9.31
CA SER A 324 8.46 29.71 9.03
C SER A 324 8.35 31.23 9.11
N GLN A 325 7.18 31.79 8.84
CA GLN A 325 6.86 33.22 8.88
C GLN A 325 5.47 33.43 9.45
N SER A 326 5.25 34.57 10.09
CA SER A 326 3.95 34.95 10.64
C SER A 326 2.95 35.22 9.52
N LYS A 327 1.84 34.48 9.49
CA LYS A 327 0.79 34.57 8.47
C LYS A 327 -0.57 34.85 9.12
N MET A 328 -1.45 35.53 8.38
CA MET A 328 -2.85 35.64 8.75
C MET A 328 -3.56 34.36 8.31
N LEU A 329 -4.39 33.80 9.18
CA LEU A 329 -5.02 32.49 9.01
C LEU A 329 -6.53 32.65 9.25
N ASP A 330 -7.36 32.01 8.41
CA ASP A 330 -8.81 32.13 8.52
C ASP A 330 -9.46 30.94 9.23
N ALA A 331 -8.97 29.74 8.95
CA ALA A 331 -9.46 28.50 9.52
C ALA A 331 -8.32 27.50 9.66
N LEU A 332 -8.60 26.37 10.31
CA LEU A 332 -7.81 25.16 10.24
C LEU A 332 -8.71 24.01 9.77
N SER A 333 -8.33 23.32 8.69
CA SER A 333 -8.92 22.11 8.15
C SER A 333 -8.13 20.89 8.59
N ILE A 334 -8.76 19.91 9.25
CA ILE A 334 -8.10 18.67 9.69
C ILE A 334 -8.82 17.47 9.10
N GLY A 335 -8.07 16.54 8.52
CA GLY A 335 -8.62 15.30 7.97
C GLY A 335 -8.53 14.13 8.95
N PHE A 336 -9.55 13.27 8.97
CA PHE A 336 -9.62 12.06 9.79
C PHE A 336 -10.12 10.88 8.97
N LEU A 337 -9.71 9.67 9.34
CA LEU A 337 -10.35 8.43 8.90
C LEU A 337 -11.25 7.91 10.00
N GLU A 338 -12.50 7.63 9.66
CA GLU A 338 -13.39 6.82 10.48
C GLU A 338 -13.51 5.43 9.85
N ASP A 339 -12.96 4.44 10.55
CA ASP A 339 -13.02 3.02 10.19
C ASP A 339 -13.04 2.20 11.48
N GLN A 340 -14.23 2.12 12.08
CA GLN A 340 -14.41 1.52 13.41
C GLN A 340 -14.05 0.02 13.44
N ARG A 341 -14.11 -0.67 12.28
CA ARG A 341 -13.67 -2.07 12.15
C ARG A 341 -12.16 -2.23 12.38
N HIS A 342 -11.39 -1.18 12.09
CA HIS A 342 -9.96 -1.09 12.35
C HIS A 342 -9.66 -0.14 13.51
N TRP A 343 -10.64 0.09 14.39
CA TRP A 343 -10.54 0.94 15.58
C TRP A 343 -10.18 2.40 15.31
N ALA A 344 -10.29 2.90 14.07
CA ALA A 344 -10.02 4.30 13.77
C ALA A 344 -11.28 5.15 14.01
N PHE A 345 -11.23 6.02 15.04
CA PHE A 345 -12.36 6.88 15.44
C PHE A 345 -12.06 8.36 15.24
N LEU A 346 -13.13 9.15 15.16
CA LEU A 346 -13.05 10.61 15.25
C LEU A 346 -12.61 11.05 16.66
N PRO A 347 -11.94 12.20 16.81
CA PRO A 347 -11.63 12.75 18.13
C PRO A 347 -12.91 13.22 18.84
N SER A 348 -12.89 13.29 20.17
CA SER A 348 -13.97 13.87 20.97
C SER A 348 -13.89 15.40 21.06
N HIS A 349 -12.67 15.94 20.98
CA HIS A 349 -12.41 17.37 21.07
C HIS A 349 -11.19 17.75 20.23
N ILE A 350 -11.24 18.95 19.65
CA ILE A 350 -10.11 19.57 18.94
C ILE A 350 -9.92 20.98 19.48
N SER A 351 -8.67 21.35 19.81
CA SER A 351 -8.30 22.70 20.20
C SER A 351 -7.13 23.22 19.37
N ILE A 352 -7.16 24.53 19.11
CA ILE A 352 -6.15 25.23 18.32
C ILE A 352 -5.65 26.41 19.12
N GLU A 353 -4.34 26.46 19.32
CA GLU A 353 -3.65 27.60 19.92
C GLU A 353 -2.65 28.20 18.93
N LEU A 354 -2.50 29.53 18.95
CA LEU A 354 -1.60 30.26 18.06
C LEU A 354 -0.55 31.01 18.85
N SER A 355 0.66 31.11 18.30
CA SER A 355 1.78 31.85 18.89
C SER A 355 2.68 32.45 17.82
N ASP A 356 3.31 33.59 18.10
CA ASP A 356 4.33 34.18 17.23
C ASP A 356 5.76 33.98 17.76
N ASP A 357 5.91 33.71 19.07
CA ASP A 357 7.19 33.58 19.77
C ASP A 357 7.50 32.16 20.27
N LYS A 358 6.58 31.20 20.04
CA LYS A 358 6.63 29.80 20.51
C LYS A 358 6.56 29.65 22.03
N GLN A 359 6.26 30.71 22.77
CA GLN A 359 6.20 30.71 24.23
C GLN A 359 4.80 31.07 24.72
N ASN A 360 4.23 32.15 24.20
CA ASN A 360 2.91 32.63 24.55
C ASN A 360 1.90 32.14 23.51
N PHE A 361 0.99 31.26 23.94
CA PHE A 361 -0.07 30.70 23.10
C PHE A 361 -1.42 31.29 23.50
N ILE A 362 -2.24 31.61 22.49
CA ILE A 362 -3.63 32.01 22.69
C ILE A 362 -4.57 31.00 22.05
N LYS A 363 -5.66 30.66 22.73
CA LYS A 363 -6.72 29.81 22.16
C LYS A 363 -7.42 30.54 21.01
N ALA A 364 -7.37 29.96 19.82
CA ALA A 364 -7.87 30.55 18.59
C ALA A 364 -9.02 29.77 17.94
N GLY A 365 -9.25 28.51 18.34
CA GLY A 365 -10.35 27.71 17.83
C GLY A 365 -10.56 26.45 18.66
N GLU A 366 -11.78 25.93 18.63
CA GLU A 366 -12.12 24.63 19.21
C GLU A 366 -13.31 23.99 18.49
N MET A 367 -13.44 22.67 18.62
CA MET A 367 -14.58 21.89 18.14
C MET A 367 -14.80 20.70 19.06
N ASN A 368 -16.04 20.53 19.54
CA ASN A 368 -16.47 19.31 20.22
C ASN A 368 -17.15 18.41 19.20
N MET A 369 -16.94 17.11 19.33
CA MET A 369 -17.60 16.09 18.53
C MET A 369 -18.57 15.33 19.41
N ASP A 370 -19.67 14.87 18.81
CA ASP A 370 -20.58 13.96 19.49
C ASP A 370 -19.87 12.63 19.80
N PRO A 371 -20.28 11.91 20.86
CA PRO A 371 -19.75 10.58 21.13
C PRO A 371 -19.93 9.66 19.91
N PRO A 372 -18.98 8.73 19.66
CA PRO A 372 -19.08 7.83 18.52
C PRO A 372 -20.32 6.94 18.64
N GLU A 373 -21.10 6.85 17.57
CA GLU A 373 -22.15 5.86 17.38
C GLU A 373 -21.61 4.69 16.55
N GLU A 374 -22.17 3.48 16.70
CA GLU A 374 -21.73 2.32 15.91
C GLU A 374 -21.88 2.59 14.42
N ASN A 375 -20.75 2.57 13.71
CA ASN A 375 -20.70 2.79 12.27
C ASN A 375 -19.82 1.74 11.57
N TYR A 376 -20.38 1.11 10.54
CA TYR A 376 -19.68 0.12 9.72
C TYR A 376 -19.26 0.65 8.35
N THR A 377 -19.61 1.91 8.01
CA THR A 377 -19.10 2.57 6.80
C THR A 377 -17.73 3.17 7.08
N LYS A 378 -16.84 3.01 6.09
CA LYS A 378 -15.51 3.62 6.10
C LYS A 378 -15.60 4.99 5.43
N GLU A 379 -15.25 6.04 6.16
CA GLU A 379 -15.43 7.42 5.71
C GLU A 379 -14.25 8.32 6.07
N THR A 380 -13.96 9.28 5.19
CA THR A 380 -12.99 10.34 5.46
C THR A 380 -13.72 11.62 5.85
N HIS A 381 -13.31 12.22 6.97
CA HIS A 381 -13.87 13.47 7.46
C HIS A 381 -12.88 14.60 7.31
N ARG A 382 -13.35 15.79 6.93
CA ARG A 382 -12.52 16.99 6.87
C ARG A 382 -13.19 18.12 7.65
N LEU A 383 -12.70 18.33 8.86
CA LEU A 383 -13.27 19.26 9.82
C LEU A 383 -12.64 20.64 9.64
N ASN A 384 -13.45 21.67 9.45
CA ASN A 384 -12.98 23.05 9.28
C ASN A 384 -13.33 23.87 10.53
N ILE A 385 -12.32 24.34 11.23
CA ILE A 385 -12.42 25.11 12.48
C ILE A 385 -12.04 26.55 12.18
N LYS A 386 -12.99 27.48 12.29
CA LYS A 386 -12.72 28.91 12.07
C LYS A 386 -11.87 29.46 13.21
N LEU A 387 -10.88 30.29 12.87
CA LEU A 387 -10.04 30.96 13.86
C LEU A 387 -10.70 32.27 14.32
N THR A 388 -10.67 32.53 15.61
CA THR A 388 -11.33 33.68 16.25
C THR A 388 -10.55 34.98 16.14
N THR A 389 -9.25 34.91 15.83
CA THR A 389 -8.36 36.06 15.66
C THR A 389 -8.03 36.30 14.19
N LYS A 390 -7.73 37.56 13.86
CA LYS A 390 -7.22 38.00 12.54
C LYS A 390 -5.76 38.47 12.59
N ASP A 391 -5.08 38.27 13.71
CA ASP A 391 -3.67 38.60 13.85
C ASP A 391 -2.80 37.60 13.07
N ARG A 392 -1.52 37.97 12.89
CA ARG A 392 -0.55 37.11 12.22
C ARG A 392 0.16 36.23 13.25
N PHE A 393 0.26 34.94 12.97
CA PHE A 393 0.96 33.99 13.81
C PHE A 393 1.86 33.09 12.98
N ARG A 394 2.96 32.65 13.59
CA ARG A 394 3.92 31.73 12.98
C ARG A 394 3.70 30.28 13.42
N TYR A 395 3.34 30.07 14.67
CA TYR A 395 3.22 28.76 15.29
C TYR A 395 1.77 28.41 15.56
N ILE A 396 1.42 27.16 15.29
CA ILE A 396 0.10 26.61 15.58
C ILE A 396 0.29 25.35 16.39
N ARG A 397 -0.32 25.30 17.57
CA ARG A 397 -0.46 24.08 18.34
C ARG A 397 -1.84 23.51 18.10
N VAL A 398 -1.91 22.23 17.77
CA VAL A 398 -3.16 21.51 17.59
C VAL A 398 -3.18 20.36 18.57
N THR A 399 -4.24 20.28 19.36
CA THR A 399 -4.49 19.16 20.26
C THR A 399 -5.79 18.49 19.86
N THR A 400 -5.79 17.16 19.71
CA THR A 400 -7.02 16.38 19.54
C THR A 400 -7.12 15.34 20.64
N ILE A 401 -8.24 15.33 21.34
CA ILE A 401 -8.54 14.34 22.37
C ILE A 401 -9.21 13.14 21.71
N GLY A 402 -8.66 11.94 21.91
CA GLY A 402 -9.26 10.71 21.39
C GLY A 402 -10.64 10.48 21.99
N ALA A 403 -11.62 10.07 21.18
CA ALA A 403 -12.85 9.51 21.73
C ALA A 403 -12.62 8.09 22.29
N LEU A 404 -11.70 7.36 21.65
CA LEU A 404 -11.23 6.01 21.96
C LEU A 404 -9.74 5.89 21.62
N ASP A 405 -9.17 4.68 21.71
CA ASP A 405 -7.72 4.47 21.76
C ASP A 405 -6.95 4.87 20.49
N LEU A 406 -7.53 4.84 19.28
CA LEU A 406 -6.83 5.18 18.02
C LEU A 406 -7.52 6.33 17.26
N VAL A 407 -6.74 7.35 16.94
CA VAL A 407 -7.14 8.44 16.03
C VAL A 407 -6.18 8.49 14.84
N LEU A 408 -6.71 8.29 13.64
CA LEU A 408 -5.95 8.38 12.38
C LEU A 408 -6.17 9.74 11.73
N ILE A 409 -5.09 10.51 11.63
CA ILE A 409 -5.14 11.93 11.28
C ILE A 409 -4.39 12.16 9.97
N LYS A 410 -5.00 12.94 9.08
CA LYS A 410 -4.42 13.37 7.81
C LYS A 410 -4.58 14.87 7.64
N GLY A 411 -3.45 15.58 7.65
CA GLY A 411 -3.43 17.01 7.41
C GLY A 411 -3.91 17.82 8.61
N CYS A 412 -3.13 18.82 9.03
CA CYS A 412 -3.60 19.99 9.76
C CYS A 412 -3.32 21.19 8.83
N ILE A 413 -4.37 21.71 8.22
CA ILE A 413 -4.34 22.57 7.03
C ILE A 413 -4.97 23.92 7.39
N LEU A 414 -4.58 25.03 6.76
CA LEU A 414 -5.00 26.41 7.11
C LEU A 414 -5.66 27.13 5.95
#